data_AF-M5UKL2-F1
#
_entry.id   AF-M5UKL2-F1
#
_cell.length_a   1.000
_cell.length_b   1.000
_cell.length_c   1.000
_cell.angle_alpha   90.00
_cell.angle_beta   90.00
_cell.angle_gamma   90.00
#
_symmetry.space_group_name_H-M   'P 1'
#
loop_
_entity.id
_entity.type
_entity.pdbx_description
1 polymer ?
#
loop_
_entity_poly.entity_id
_entity_poly.type
_entity_poly.pdbx_seq_one_letter_code
_entity_poly.pdbx_strand_id
1 'polypeptide(L)'
;MPSLKEELDITLLEKHQAWHEARGMLSPSKILTTISPNQLTTCNASNRINALAQTIYGNGAYIVDNTELSQIQTQITSNGQNQTYWQNEISGTNGGFNFSGRTTTSQAKETLYTDMIADISVATTLQAEVVDEEITYLRTANEYFEKSEKYQELADKAKSEAKFDEAALYTGYAVREKNNALGYLKKKYYTLGEEITSEVDNRGLNFTKNSFLSYRESLLNKNFQNSTQVQKQIQ
;
A
#
# COMPACT_ATOMS: atom_id res chain seq x y z
N MET A 1 -27.09 -89.73 55.08
CA MET A 1 -28.09 -89.91 54.00
C MET A 1 -29.02 -88.70 54.03
N PRO A 2 -29.40 -88.04 52.92
CA PRO A 2 -28.92 -88.08 51.53
C PRO A 2 -28.44 -86.69 50.99
N SER A 3 -27.62 -86.73 49.94
CA SER A 3 -27.18 -85.61 49.10
C SER A 3 -28.25 -85.20 48.09
N LEU A 4 -28.42 -83.92 47.77
CA LEU A 4 -28.94 -83.51 46.45
C LEU A 4 -28.54 -82.06 46.12
N LYS A 5 -27.62 -81.97 45.15
CA LYS A 5 -27.38 -80.83 44.26
C LYS A 5 -28.68 -80.12 43.88
N GLU A 6 -28.84 -78.88 44.32
CA GLU A 6 -29.60 -77.88 43.56
C GLU A 6 -28.65 -77.35 42.48
N GLU A 7 -28.45 -78.14 41.42
CA GLU A 7 -27.87 -77.62 40.19
C GLU A 7 -28.90 -76.67 39.56
N LEU A 8 -28.56 -75.38 39.54
CA LEU A 8 -29.20 -74.40 38.66
C LEU A 8 -29.26 -75.02 37.25
N ASP A 9 -30.45 -75.19 36.69
CA ASP A 9 -30.61 -75.79 35.36
C ASP A 9 -30.19 -74.76 34.29
N ILE A 10 -28.87 -74.64 34.10
CA ILE A 10 -28.21 -73.72 33.16
C ILE A 10 -28.75 -73.93 31.74
N THR A 11 -29.17 -75.16 31.40
CA THR A 11 -29.74 -75.48 30.09
C THR A 11 -31.08 -74.79 29.84
N LEU A 12 -31.87 -74.54 30.90
CA LEU A 12 -33.12 -73.80 30.84
C LEU A 12 -32.88 -72.30 30.63
N LEU A 13 -31.81 -71.77 31.24
CA LEU A 13 -31.40 -70.37 31.13
C LEU A 13 -30.88 -70.05 29.72
N GLU A 14 -30.03 -70.93 29.18
CA GLU A 14 -29.47 -70.81 27.82
C GLU A 14 -30.55 -70.93 26.74
N LYS A 15 -31.56 -71.77 26.95
CA LYS A 15 -32.71 -71.90 26.03
C LYS A 15 -33.58 -70.65 26.00
N HIS A 16 -33.75 -69.95 27.13
CA HIS A 16 -34.40 -68.65 27.16
C HIS A 16 -33.56 -67.56 26.48
N GLN A 17 -32.24 -67.56 26.71
CA GLN A 17 -31.32 -66.63 26.05
C GLN A 17 -31.38 -66.76 24.52
N ALA A 18 -31.32 -67.99 24.01
CA ALA A 18 -31.42 -68.29 22.57
C ALA A 18 -32.79 -67.91 21.98
N TRP A 19 -33.87 -68.01 22.75
CA TRP A 19 -35.21 -67.56 22.33
C TRP A 19 -35.31 -66.03 22.21
N HIS A 20 -34.64 -65.31 23.11
CA HIS A 20 -34.55 -63.85 23.05
C HIS A 20 -33.67 -63.37 21.88
N GLU A 21 -32.55 -64.06 21.61
CA GLU A 21 -31.65 -63.74 20.49
C GLU A 21 -32.27 -64.04 19.13
N ALA A 22 -33.00 -65.15 18.98
CA ALA A 22 -33.71 -65.49 17.74
C ALA A 22 -34.87 -64.53 17.42
N ARG A 23 -35.56 -63.99 18.45
CA ARG A 23 -36.57 -62.93 18.29
C ARG A 23 -35.97 -61.57 17.91
N GLY A 24 -34.70 -61.33 18.23
CA GLY A 24 -33.95 -60.15 17.79
C GLY A 24 -33.58 -60.18 16.30
N MET A 25 -33.64 -61.34 15.64
CA MET A 25 -33.20 -61.53 14.25
C MET A 25 -34.32 -61.77 13.22
N LEU A 26 -35.58 -61.95 13.63
CA LEU A 26 -36.70 -62.25 12.73
C LEU A 26 -37.75 -61.13 12.71
N SER A 27 -37.40 -60.02 12.06
CA SER A 27 -38.29 -59.17 11.23
C SER A 27 -37.48 -57.98 10.67
N PRO A 28 -37.31 -57.83 9.35
CA PRO A 28 -36.87 -56.57 8.79
C PRO A 28 -37.90 -55.50 9.17
N SER A 29 -37.46 -54.43 9.83
CA SER A 29 -38.33 -53.27 10.05
C SER A 29 -38.72 -52.73 8.69
N LYS A 30 -40.02 -52.82 8.39
CA LYS A 30 -40.69 -52.18 7.27
C LYS A 30 -40.14 -50.76 7.14
N ILE A 31 -39.58 -50.44 5.98
CA ILE A 31 -38.91 -49.18 5.63
C ILE A 31 -39.62 -48.00 6.32
N LEU A 32 -39.03 -47.49 7.41
CA LEU A 32 -39.36 -46.18 7.92
C LEU A 32 -38.41 -45.25 7.21
N THR A 33 -38.93 -44.59 6.18
CA THR A 33 -38.27 -43.51 5.44
C THR A 33 -37.55 -42.62 6.45
N THR A 34 -36.25 -42.47 6.28
CA THR A 34 -35.36 -41.65 7.10
C THR A 34 -35.80 -40.19 7.08
N ILE A 35 -36.67 -39.81 8.02
CA ILE A 35 -36.92 -38.41 8.36
C ILE A 35 -35.69 -37.91 9.10
N SER A 36 -35.03 -36.86 8.59
CA SER A 36 -33.81 -36.31 9.19
C SER A 36 -34.08 -35.86 10.64
N PRO A 37 -33.13 -35.99 11.58
CA PRO A 37 -33.35 -35.68 13.01
C PRO A 37 -33.95 -34.30 13.28
N ASN A 38 -33.63 -33.31 12.43
CA ASN A 38 -34.12 -31.93 12.55
C ASN A 38 -35.60 -31.75 12.14
N GLN A 39 -36.17 -32.69 11.37
CA GLN A 39 -37.57 -32.65 10.96
C GLN A 39 -38.51 -33.17 12.07
N LEU A 40 -38.06 -34.10 12.91
CA LEU A 40 -38.89 -34.70 13.96
C LEU A 40 -38.97 -33.83 15.22
N THR A 41 -37.90 -33.14 15.61
CA THR A 41 -37.89 -32.23 16.77
C THR A 41 -38.73 -30.97 16.54
N THR A 42 -38.73 -30.43 15.32
CA THR A 42 -39.47 -29.22 14.96
C THR A 42 -40.98 -29.46 14.92
N CYS A 43 -41.43 -30.56 14.29
CA CYS A 43 -42.84 -30.96 14.30
C CYS A 43 -43.36 -31.26 15.72
N ASN A 44 -42.51 -31.80 16.60
CA ASN A 44 -42.89 -32.09 17.98
C ASN A 44 -43.05 -30.84 18.84
N ALA A 45 -42.28 -29.78 18.60
CA ALA A 45 -42.39 -28.54 19.37
C ALA A 45 -43.69 -27.79 19.05
N SER A 46 -44.00 -27.56 17.77
CA SER A 46 -45.23 -26.88 17.35
C SER A 46 -46.49 -27.66 17.73
N ASN A 47 -46.50 -28.98 17.59
CA ASN A 47 -47.63 -29.80 18.04
C ASN A 47 -47.86 -29.69 19.56
N ARG A 48 -46.80 -29.68 20.37
CA ARG A 48 -46.90 -29.50 21.84
C ARG A 48 -47.35 -28.08 22.21
N ILE A 49 -46.86 -27.05 21.52
CA ILE A 49 -47.24 -25.66 21.74
C ILE A 49 -48.72 -25.44 21.42
N ASN A 50 -49.22 -26.00 20.31
CA ASN A 50 -50.62 -25.88 19.92
C ASN A 50 -51.56 -26.71 20.81
N ALA A 51 -51.12 -27.87 21.31
CA ALA A 51 -51.89 -28.63 22.31
C ALA A 51 -52.04 -27.84 23.63
N LEU A 52 -50.98 -27.15 24.06
CA LEU A 52 -51.05 -26.24 25.20
C LEU A 52 -51.93 -25.01 24.90
N ALA A 53 -51.88 -24.47 23.68
CA ALA A 53 -52.71 -23.35 23.26
C ALA A 53 -54.21 -23.66 23.38
N GLN A 54 -54.63 -24.84 22.91
CA GLN A 54 -56.02 -25.28 23.03
C GLN A 54 -56.44 -25.48 24.49
N THR A 55 -55.52 -25.92 25.35
CA THR A 55 -55.78 -26.10 26.79
C THR A 55 -55.96 -24.77 27.52
N ILE A 56 -55.19 -23.74 27.14
CA ILE A 56 -55.14 -22.45 27.84
C ILE A 56 -56.18 -21.46 27.28
N TYR A 57 -56.33 -21.41 25.96
CA TYR A 57 -57.14 -20.39 25.26
C TYR A 57 -58.45 -20.93 24.68
N GLY A 58 -58.72 -22.22 24.85
CA GLY A 58 -59.97 -22.86 24.44
C GLY A 58 -59.89 -23.63 23.12
N ASN A 59 -60.93 -24.43 22.86
CA ASN A 59 -60.99 -25.34 21.71
C ASN A 59 -60.91 -24.56 20.38
N GLY A 60 -59.95 -24.93 19.53
CA GLY A 60 -59.66 -24.23 18.27
C GLY A 60 -58.58 -23.16 18.36
N ALA A 61 -58.02 -22.87 19.54
CA ALA A 61 -56.91 -21.93 19.68
C ALA A 61 -55.62 -22.50 19.05
N TYR A 62 -54.91 -21.65 18.34
CA TYR A 62 -53.76 -22.02 17.52
C TYR A 62 -52.68 -20.94 17.59
N ILE A 63 -51.42 -21.33 17.81
CA ILE A 63 -50.31 -20.37 17.98
C ILE A 63 -49.46 -20.25 16.71
N VAL A 64 -48.93 -21.35 16.15
CA VAL A 64 -48.15 -21.38 14.89
C VAL A 64 -48.19 -22.80 14.30
N ASP A 65 -48.43 -22.96 13.00
CA ASP A 65 -48.45 -24.28 12.36
C ASP A 65 -47.07 -24.81 11.98
N ASN A 66 -46.98 -26.13 11.79
CA ASN A 66 -45.70 -26.76 11.40
C ASN A 66 -45.17 -26.21 10.06
N THR A 67 -46.06 -25.77 9.17
CA THR A 67 -45.73 -25.16 7.88
C THR A 67 -45.19 -23.74 8.10
N GLU A 68 -45.88 -22.93 8.90
CA GLU A 68 -45.48 -21.56 9.27
C GLU A 68 -44.14 -21.57 10.01
N LEU A 69 -43.95 -22.49 10.96
CA LEU A 69 -42.67 -22.64 11.67
C LEU A 69 -41.53 -23.02 10.71
N SER A 70 -41.78 -23.96 9.79
CA SER A 70 -40.79 -24.38 8.79
C SER A 70 -40.44 -23.25 7.82
N GLN A 71 -41.42 -22.44 7.41
CA GLN A 71 -41.21 -21.26 6.58
C GLN A 71 -40.36 -20.22 7.30
N ILE A 72 -40.67 -19.92 8.57
CA ILE A 72 -39.88 -18.99 9.39
C ILE A 72 -38.43 -19.48 9.52
N GLN A 73 -38.21 -20.76 9.80
CA GLN A 73 -36.86 -21.32 9.91
C GLN A 73 -36.08 -21.23 8.60
N THR A 74 -36.74 -21.47 7.47
CA THR A 74 -36.14 -21.35 6.14
C THR A 74 -35.74 -19.90 5.86
N GLN A 75 -36.61 -18.94 6.18
CA GLN A 75 -36.33 -17.50 6.04
C GLN A 75 -35.15 -17.07 6.93
N ILE A 76 -35.10 -17.52 8.19
CA ILE A 76 -34.00 -17.22 9.11
C ILE A 76 -32.67 -17.73 8.53
N THR A 77 -32.66 -18.97 8.03
CA THR A 77 -31.46 -19.58 7.45
C THR A 77 -30.99 -18.80 6.22
N SER A 78 -31.91 -18.50 5.30
CA SER A 78 -31.59 -17.73 4.09
C SER A 78 -31.08 -16.32 4.41
N ASN A 79 -31.67 -15.64 5.40
CA ASN A 79 -31.22 -14.32 5.84
C ASN A 79 -29.80 -14.36 6.41
N GLY A 80 -29.46 -15.37 7.22
CA GLY A 80 -28.10 -15.54 7.74
C GLY A 80 -27.07 -15.81 6.64
N GLN A 81 -27.45 -16.59 5.61
CA GLN A 81 -26.60 -16.79 4.43
C GLN A 81 -26.41 -15.50 3.64
N ASN A 82 -27.47 -14.73 3.40
CA ASN A 82 -27.40 -13.45 2.69
C ASN A 82 -26.53 -12.42 3.42
N GLN A 83 -26.63 -12.36 4.76
CA GLN A 83 -25.74 -11.52 5.58
C GLN A 83 -24.28 -11.94 5.41
N THR A 84 -24.01 -13.25 5.37
CA THR A 84 -22.66 -13.78 5.12
C THR A 84 -22.16 -13.40 3.73
N TYR A 85 -23.01 -13.45 2.71
CA TYR A 85 -22.64 -13.00 1.35
C TYR A 85 -22.30 -11.51 1.32
N TRP A 86 -23.12 -10.64 1.91
CA TRP A 86 -22.81 -9.21 2.00
C TRP A 86 -21.48 -8.95 2.72
N GLN A 87 -21.24 -9.66 3.81
CA GLN A 87 -19.98 -9.52 4.53
C GLN A 87 -18.78 -9.94 3.67
N ASN A 88 -18.93 -11.03 2.90
CA ASN A 88 -17.92 -11.49 1.95
C ASN A 88 -17.68 -10.48 0.83
N GLU A 89 -18.72 -9.80 0.32
CA GLU A 89 -18.54 -8.72 -0.66
C GLU A 89 -17.74 -7.54 -0.10
N ILE A 90 -17.99 -7.17 1.17
CA ILE A 90 -17.29 -6.08 1.85
C ILE A 90 -15.83 -6.43 2.13
N SER A 91 -15.54 -7.64 2.63
CA SER A 91 -14.19 -8.06 3.04
C SER A 91 -13.36 -8.69 1.92
N GLY A 92 -14.00 -9.17 0.85
CA GLY A 92 -13.35 -9.94 -0.21
C GLY A 92 -13.19 -11.43 0.09
N THR A 93 -13.69 -11.90 1.24
CA THR A 93 -13.65 -13.33 1.60
C THR A 93 -14.47 -14.14 0.60
N ASN A 94 -14.05 -15.38 0.31
CA ASN A 94 -14.74 -16.29 -0.63
C ASN A 94 -14.98 -15.72 -2.04
N GLY A 95 -14.11 -14.82 -2.52
CA GLY A 95 -14.21 -14.25 -3.87
C GLY A 95 -15.15 -13.06 -4.02
N GLY A 96 -15.61 -12.47 -2.91
CA GLY A 96 -16.38 -11.22 -2.93
C GLY A 96 -15.56 -10.02 -3.43
N PHE A 97 -16.23 -8.89 -3.70
CA PHE A 97 -15.64 -7.72 -4.36
C PHE A 97 -14.46 -7.04 -3.62
N ASN A 98 -14.34 -7.22 -2.31
CA ASN A 98 -13.33 -6.63 -1.44
C ASN A 98 -13.37 -5.08 -1.38
N PHE A 99 -14.54 -4.51 -1.09
CA PHE A 99 -14.69 -3.05 -0.94
C PHE A 99 -13.74 -2.45 0.10
N SER A 100 -13.49 -3.15 1.21
CA SER A 100 -12.60 -2.69 2.28
C SER A 100 -11.16 -2.55 1.77
N GLY A 101 -10.61 -3.58 1.13
CA GLY A 101 -9.24 -3.52 0.58
C GLY A 101 -9.08 -2.50 -0.54
N ARG A 102 -10.11 -2.34 -1.38
CA ARG A 102 -10.13 -1.29 -2.43
C ARG A 102 -10.11 0.11 -1.82
N THR A 103 -10.88 0.33 -0.75
CA THR A 103 -10.92 1.60 -0.02
C THR A 103 -9.56 1.91 0.60
N THR A 104 -8.94 0.95 1.29
CA THR A 104 -7.59 1.12 1.84
C THR A 104 -6.56 1.44 0.75
N THR A 105 -6.62 0.75 -0.39
CA THR A 105 -5.73 1.02 -1.52
C THR A 105 -5.93 2.43 -2.07
N SER A 106 -7.18 2.89 -2.17
CA SER A 106 -7.50 4.25 -2.63
C SER A 106 -6.95 5.31 -1.67
N GLN A 107 -7.17 5.14 -0.36
CA GLN A 107 -6.65 6.03 0.67
C GLN A 107 -5.11 6.09 0.65
N ALA A 108 -4.44 4.93 0.53
CA ALA A 108 -2.98 4.88 0.44
C ALA A 108 -2.43 5.64 -0.79
N LYS A 109 -3.12 5.56 -1.94
CA LYS A 109 -2.76 6.34 -3.13
C LYS A 109 -2.98 7.84 -2.93
N GLU A 110 -4.06 8.23 -2.28
CA GLU A 110 -4.35 9.63 -1.96
C GLU A 110 -3.26 10.22 -1.06
N THR A 111 -2.83 9.48 -0.03
CA THR A 111 -1.70 9.86 0.82
C THR A 111 -0.41 9.99 0.01
N LEU A 112 -0.06 9.00 -0.81
CA LEU A 112 1.14 9.06 -1.66
C LEU A 112 1.17 10.31 -2.54
N TYR A 113 0.07 10.62 -3.24
CA TYR A 113 0.01 11.79 -4.10
C TYR A 113 0.06 13.10 -3.32
N THR A 114 -0.55 13.15 -2.14
CA THR A 114 -0.47 14.32 -1.25
C THR A 114 0.98 14.57 -0.81
N ASP A 115 1.69 13.53 -0.40
CA ASP A 115 3.09 13.61 0.00
C ASP A 115 3.99 14.04 -1.17
N MET A 116 3.76 13.53 -2.37
CA MET A 116 4.47 13.95 -3.59
C MET A 116 4.25 15.42 -3.92
N ILE A 117 3.02 15.92 -3.80
CA ILE A 117 2.70 17.33 -4.05
C ILE A 117 3.42 18.23 -3.03
N ALA A 118 3.42 17.84 -1.75
CA ALA A 118 4.13 18.57 -0.71
C ALA A 118 5.66 18.62 -0.98
N ASP A 119 6.25 17.48 -1.34
CA ASP A 119 7.66 17.38 -1.72
C ASP A 119 7.99 18.29 -2.92
N ILE A 120 7.17 18.27 -3.97
CA ILE A 120 7.33 19.14 -5.16
C ILE A 120 7.26 20.62 -4.78
N SER A 121 6.36 21.01 -3.87
CA SER A 121 6.25 22.40 -3.42
C SER A 121 7.54 22.87 -2.74
N VAL A 122 8.10 22.05 -1.86
CA VAL A 122 9.37 22.34 -1.16
C VAL A 122 10.54 22.33 -2.15
N ALA A 123 10.57 21.35 -3.05
CA ALA A 123 11.57 21.24 -4.10
C ALA A 123 11.57 22.45 -5.03
N THR A 124 10.40 22.94 -5.44
CA THR A 124 10.29 24.14 -6.29
C THR A 124 10.92 25.36 -5.62
N THR A 125 10.75 25.49 -4.31
CA THR A 125 11.34 26.58 -3.53
C THR A 125 12.86 26.45 -3.47
N LEU A 126 13.38 25.28 -3.11
CA LEU A 126 14.83 25.02 -3.07
C LEU A 126 15.48 25.19 -4.46
N GLN A 127 14.81 24.76 -5.52
CA GLN A 127 15.29 24.92 -6.89
C GLN A 127 15.48 26.40 -7.23
N ALA A 128 14.49 27.24 -6.92
CA ALA A 128 14.58 28.67 -7.20
C ALA A 128 15.76 29.32 -6.47
N GLU A 129 15.94 29.02 -5.18
CA GLU A 129 17.05 29.52 -4.37
C GLU A 129 18.42 29.12 -4.96
N VAL A 130 18.57 27.83 -5.30
CA VAL A 130 19.81 27.29 -5.87
C VAL A 130 20.13 27.92 -7.23
N VAL A 131 19.11 28.10 -8.09
CA VAL A 131 19.27 28.70 -9.42
C VAL A 131 19.64 30.19 -9.30
N ASP A 132 18.98 30.94 -8.41
CA ASP A 132 19.27 32.35 -8.19
C ASP A 132 20.72 32.56 -7.70
N GLU A 133 21.18 31.68 -6.81
CA GLU A 133 22.54 31.69 -6.31
C GLU A 133 23.57 31.32 -7.39
N GLU A 134 23.30 30.26 -8.18
CA GLU A 134 24.13 29.94 -9.35
C GLU A 134 24.22 31.12 -10.33
N ILE A 135 23.09 31.76 -10.67
CA ILE A 135 23.06 32.90 -11.58
C ILE A 135 23.93 34.05 -11.05
N THR A 136 23.88 34.31 -9.74
CA THR A 136 24.72 35.33 -9.10
C THR A 136 26.21 35.01 -9.26
N TYR A 137 26.59 33.74 -9.11
CA TYR A 137 27.96 33.29 -9.33
C TYR A 137 28.38 33.39 -10.79
N LEU A 138 27.52 32.98 -11.71
CA LEU A 138 27.75 33.10 -13.15
C LEU A 138 27.96 34.55 -13.58
N ARG A 139 27.15 35.50 -13.08
CA ARG A 139 27.33 36.94 -13.37
C ARG A 139 28.70 37.44 -12.94
N THR A 140 29.13 37.11 -11.73
CA THR A 140 30.45 37.51 -11.22
C THR A 140 31.59 36.89 -12.06
N ALA A 141 31.46 35.61 -12.42
CA ALA A 141 32.45 34.93 -13.26
C ALA A 141 32.51 35.53 -14.68
N ASN A 142 31.36 35.94 -15.21
CA ASN A 142 31.26 36.56 -16.52
C ASN A 142 32.07 37.87 -16.59
N GLU A 143 32.08 38.68 -15.53
CA GLU A 143 32.89 39.91 -15.49
C GLU A 143 34.39 39.62 -15.64
N TYR A 144 34.88 38.52 -15.07
CA TYR A 144 36.27 38.09 -15.24
C TYR A 144 36.54 37.62 -16.67
N PHE A 145 35.62 36.85 -17.28
CA PHE A 145 35.75 36.44 -18.67
C PHE A 145 35.73 37.62 -19.64
N GLU A 146 34.84 38.60 -19.45
CA GLU A 146 34.80 39.81 -20.27
C GLU A 146 36.08 40.65 -20.15
N LYS A 147 36.66 40.75 -18.94
CA LYS A 147 37.97 41.39 -18.75
C LYS A 147 39.07 40.61 -19.48
N SER A 148 39.07 39.28 -19.39
CA SER A 148 40.00 38.42 -20.11
C SER A 148 39.93 38.66 -21.62
N GLU A 149 38.72 38.73 -22.18
CA GLU A 149 38.49 38.93 -23.61
C GLU A 149 38.94 40.32 -24.06
N LYS A 150 38.66 41.37 -23.28
CA LYS A 150 39.18 42.72 -23.56
C LYS A 150 40.71 42.77 -23.58
N TYR A 151 41.38 42.07 -22.67
CA TYR A 151 42.84 41.98 -22.70
C TYR A 151 43.34 41.19 -23.92
N GLN A 152 42.62 40.17 -24.37
CA GLN A 152 42.95 39.46 -25.60
C GLN A 152 42.85 40.39 -26.83
N GLU A 153 41.80 41.20 -26.93
CA GLU A 153 41.65 42.20 -27.99
C GLU A 153 42.80 43.22 -27.99
N LEU A 154 43.20 43.71 -26.80
CA LEU A 154 44.34 44.61 -26.65
C LEU A 154 45.66 43.95 -27.05
N ALA A 155 45.85 42.66 -26.70
CA ALA A 155 47.03 41.90 -27.09
C ALA A 155 47.11 41.75 -28.62
N ASP A 156 45.99 41.42 -29.27
CA ASP A 156 45.90 41.28 -30.72
C ASP A 156 46.17 42.61 -31.44
N LYS A 157 45.64 43.72 -30.90
CA LYS A 157 45.92 45.07 -31.39
C LYS A 157 47.41 45.42 -31.26
N ALA A 158 48.01 45.26 -30.09
CA ALA A 158 49.42 45.54 -29.86
C ALA A 158 50.33 44.70 -30.80
N LYS A 159 49.97 43.44 -31.03
CA LYS A 159 50.64 42.56 -31.99
C LYS A 159 50.55 43.08 -33.43
N SER A 160 49.38 43.58 -33.85
CA SER A 160 49.20 44.20 -35.17
C SER A 160 50.01 45.49 -35.35
N GLU A 161 50.29 46.19 -34.25
CA GLU A 161 51.14 47.39 -34.19
C GLU A 161 52.64 47.06 -33.98
N ALA A 162 53.03 45.79 -34.02
CA ALA A 162 54.39 45.30 -33.74
C ALA A 162 54.94 45.66 -32.34
N LYS A 163 54.07 45.93 -31.37
CA LYS A 163 54.41 46.19 -29.96
C LYS A 163 54.39 44.89 -29.15
N PHE A 164 55.39 44.04 -29.36
CA PHE A 164 55.39 42.67 -28.83
C PHE A 164 55.44 42.58 -27.30
N ASP A 165 56.17 43.48 -26.63
CA ASP A 165 56.22 43.50 -25.16
C ASP A 165 54.86 43.83 -24.55
N GLU A 166 54.14 44.77 -25.16
CA GLU A 166 52.79 45.15 -24.74
C GLU A 166 51.79 44.02 -25.03
N ALA A 167 51.91 43.35 -26.18
CA ALA A 167 51.09 42.18 -26.51
C ALA A 167 51.29 41.02 -25.51
N ALA A 168 52.54 40.76 -25.10
CA ALA A 168 52.85 39.75 -24.09
C ALA A 168 52.26 40.10 -22.72
N LEU A 169 52.34 41.38 -22.33
CA LEU A 169 51.74 41.87 -21.09
C LEU A 169 50.22 41.65 -21.06
N TYR A 170 49.52 42.08 -22.11
CA TYR A 170 48.06 41.91 -22.19
C TYR A 170 47.66 40.43 -22.27
N THR A 171 48.43 39.58 -22.95
CA THR A 171 48.20 38.12 -22.94
C THR A 171 48.27 37.55 -21.52
N GLY A 172 49.25 37.98 -20.72
CA GLY A 172 49.38 37.60 -19.32
C GLY A 172 48.17 38.01 -18.48
N TYR A 173 47.65 39.23 -18.68
CA TYR A 173 46.44 39.69 -18.02
C TYR A 173 45.18 38.91 -18.45
N ALA A 174 45.04 38.60 -19.75
CA ALA A 174 43.93 37.79 -20.24
C ALA A 174 43.90 36.41 -19.55
N VAL A 175 45.04 35.69 -19.56
CA VAL A 175 45.15 34.37 -18.93
C VAL A 175 44.84 34.45 -17.43
N ARG A 176 45.32 35.50 -16.74
CA ARG A 176 45.06 35.69 -15.31
C ARG A 176 43.57 35.85 -15.02
N GLU A 177 42.88 36.71 -15.76
CA GLU A 177 41.44 36.93 -15.53
C GLU A 177 40.59 35.71 -15.88
N LYS A 178 40.94 34.96 -16.94
CA LYS A 178 40.30 33.67 -17.23
C LYS A 178 40.47 32.68 -16.07
N ASN A 179 41.68 32.58 -15.50
CA ASN A 179 41.93 31.71 -14.37
C ASN A 179 41.19 32.16 -13.10
N ASN A 180 41.03 33.48 -12.88
CA ASN A 180 40.21 34.01 -11.80
C ASN A 180 38.75 33.56 -11.94
N ALA A 181 38.18 33.64 -13.14
CA ALA A 181 36.81 33.20 -13.42
C ALA A 181 36.60 31.71 -13.09
N LEU A 182 37.49 30.86 -13.60
CA LEU A 182 37.45 29.40 -13.39
C LEU A 182 37.63 29.02 -11.91
N GLY A 183 38.60 29.64 -11.24
CA GLY A 183 38.86 29.40 -9.82
C GLY A 183 37.69 29.84 -8.93
N TYR A 184 37.08 30.97 -9.26
CA TYR A 184 35.89 31.48 -8.56
C TYR A 184 34.72 30.51 -8.67
N LEU A 185 34.35 30.09 -9.90
CA LEU A 185 33.24 29.16 -10.12
C LEU A 185 33.48 27.81 -9.46
N LYS A 186 34.69 27.24 -9.59
CA LYS A 186 35.02 25.95 -8.96
C LYS A 186 34.78 25.98 -7.45
N LYS A 187 35.22 27.04 -6.77
CA LYS A 187 35.01 27.20 -5.33
C LYS A 187 33.54 27.37 -4.98
N LYS A 188 32.82 28.19 -5.74
CA LYS A 188 31.41 28.50 -5.48
C LYS A 188 30.49 27.32 -5.75
N TYR A 189 30.68 26.60 -6.85
CA TYR A 189 29.92 25.39 -7.15
C TYR A 189 30.18 24.24 -6.18
N TYR A 190 31.41 24.12 -5.66
CA TYR A 190 31.66 23.18 -4.58
C TYR A 190 30.83 23.51 -3.33
N THR A 191 30.84 24.79 -2.92
CA THR A 191 30.08 25.24 -1.75
C THR A 191 28.57 25.05 -1.93
N LEU A 192 28.03 25.52 -3.07
CA LEU A 192 26.62 25.35 -3.42
C LEU A 192 26.22 23.87 -3.50
N GLY A 193 27.12 23.00 -3.96
CA GLY A 193 26.87 21.56 -3.99
C GLY A 193 26.71 20.91 -2.61
N GLU A 194 27.51 21.35 -1.64
CA GLU A 194 27.37 20.93 -0.25
C GLU A 194 26.07 21.47 0.37
N GLU A 195 25.74 22.74 0.09
CA GLU A 195 24.48 23.37 0.52
C GLU A 195 23.26 22.63 -0.03
N ILE A 196 23.24 22.29 -1.33
CA ILE A 196 22.18 21.47 -1.92
C ILE A 196 22.03 20.15 -1.18
N THR A 197 23.14 19.48 -0.87
CA THR A 197 23.13 18.19 -0.18
C THR A 197 22.51 18.32 1.22
N SER A 198 22.93 19.35 1.97
CA SER A 198 22.38 19.64 3.29
C SER A 198 20.90 20.00 3.24
N GLU A 199 20.50 20.85 2.30
CA GLU A 199 19.13 21.38 2.22
C GLU A 199 18.12 20.32 1.77
N VAL A 200 18.53 19.40 0.90
CA VAL A 200 17.71 18.23 0.54
C VAL A 200 17.32 17.42 1.78
N ASP A 201 18.27 17.18 2.67
CA ASP A 201 18.03 16.41 3.90
C ASP A 201 17.28 17.26 4.95
N ASN A 202 17.67 18.53 5.15
CA ASN A 202 17.03 19.45 6.10
C ASN A 202 15.55 19.68 5.79
N ARG A 203 15.20 19.78 4.50
CA ARG A 203 13.83 20.00 4.03
C ARG A 203 13.03 18.70 3.88
N GLY A 204 13.65 17.55 4.17
CA GLY A 204 12.99 16.25 4.12
C GLY A 204 12.55 15.83 2.73
N LEU A 205 13.30 16.22 1.68
CA LEU A 205 12.98 15.82 0.31
C LEU A 205 13.24 14.33 0.12
N ASN A 206 12.23 13.61 -0.35
CA ASN A 206 12.25 12.18 -0.59
C ASN A 206 12.06 11.84 -2.07
N PHE A 207 11.05 12.43 -2.71
CA PHE A 207 10.69 12.10 -4.09
C PHE A 207 11.59 12.81 -5.10
N THR A 208 11.98 14.05 -4.82
CA THR A 208 12.80 14.89 -5.72
C THR A 208 14.30 14.91 -5.39
N LYS A 209 14.72 14.26 -4.30
CA LYS A 209 16.11 14.21 -3.81
C LYS A 209 17.14 13.92 -4.90
N ASN A 210 16.91 12.88 -5.71
CA ASN A 210 17.86 12.46 -6.73
C ASN A 210 18.06 13.52 -7.83
N SER A 211 17.04 14.34 -8.12
CA SER A 211 17.15 15.42 -9.10
C SER A 211 18.13 16.49 -8.62
N PHE A 212 18.08 16.85 -7.34
CA PHE A 212 19.02 17.80 -6.73
C PHE A 212 20.45 17.25 -6.68
N LEU A 213 20.61 15.99 -6.30
CA LEU A 213 21.93 15.35 -6.29
C LEU A 213 22.53 15.28 -7.71
N SER A 214 21.71 15.01 -8.72
CA SER A 214 22.15 15.03 -10.11
C SER A 214 22.56 16.43 -10.58
N TYR A 215 21.80 17.45 -10.20
CA TYR A 215 22.13 18.84 -10.51
C TYR A 215 23.43 19.28 -9.81
N ARG A 216 23.63 18.92 -8.53
CA ARG A 216 24.90 19.11 -7.82
C ARG A 216 26.09 18.54 -8.61
N GLU A 217 26.00 17.28 -9.05
CA GLU A 217 27.07 16.68 -9.85
C GLU A 217 27.30 17.46 -11.17
N SER A 218 26.23 17.98 -11.79
CA SER A 218 26.37 18.79 -12.99
C SER A 218 27.15 20.09 -12.75
N LEU A 219 26.94 20.76 -11.61
CA LEU A 219 27.65 22.00 -11.24
C LEU A 219 29.16 21.76 -11.14
N LEU A 220 29.57 20.65 -10.52
CA LEU A 220 30.98 20.29 -10.33
C LEU A 220 31.70 19.97 -11.64
N ASN A 221 30.94 19.62 -12.68
CA ASN A 221 31.47 19.27 -14.00
C ASN A 221 31.41 20.43 -15.03
N LYS A 222 30.85 21.60 -14.66
CA LYS A 222 30.81 22.76 -15.56
C LYS A 222 32.22 23.31 -15.82
N ASN A 223 32.54 23.54 -17.10
CA ASN A 223 33.83 24.08 -17.52
C ASN A 223 33.69 25.11 -18.65
N PHE A 224 33.52 26.37 -18.28
CA PHE A 224 33.32 27.47 -19.21
C PHE A 224 34.62 27.94 -19.87
N GLN A 225 34.53 28.32 -21.15
CA GLN A 225 35.69 28.78 -21.91
C GLN A 225 35.77 30.29 -22.07
N ASN A 226 34.63 30.98 -22.04
CA ASN A 226 34.46 32.40 -22.38
C ASN A 226 33.14 32.96 -21.85
N SER A 227 32.96 34.28 -21.96
CA SER A 227 31.77 35.01 -21.52
C SER A 227 30.50 34.55 -22.24
N THR A 228 30.61 34.24 -23.54
CA THR A 228 29.47 33.79 -24.35
C THR A 228 28.85 32.50 -23.81
N GLN A 229 29.66 31.54 -23.36
CA GLN A 229 29.16 30.31 -22.77
C GLN A 229 28.48 30.55 -21.42
N VAL A 230 29.02 31.47 -20.61
CA VAL A 230 28.44 31.84 -19.31
C VAL A 230 27.10 32.57 -19.49
N GLN A 231 27.02 33.51 -20.42
CA GLN A 231 25.80 34.26 -20.72
C GLN A 231 24.63 33.35 -21.13
N LYS A 232 24.89 32.25 -21.86
CA LYS A 232 23.87 31.25 -22.21
C LYS A 232 23.26 30.52 -21.01
N GLN A 233 23.89 30.60 -19.83
CA GLN A 233 23.38 29.98 -18.59
C GLN A 233 22.64 30.98 -17.70
N ILE A 234 22.73 32.28 -17.99
CA ILE A 234 22.09 33.35 -17.21
C ILE A 234 20.71 33.72 -17.78
N GLN A 235 20.46 33.38 -19.05
CA GLN A 235 19.19 33.60 -19.77
C GLN A 235 18.14 32.57 -19.38
#